data_AF-A0AAJ4Y998-F1
#
_entry.id   AF-A0AAJ4Y998-F1
#
_cell.length_a   1.000
_cell.length_b   1.000
_cell.length_c   1.000
_cell.angle_alpha   90.00
_cell.angle_beta   90.00
_cell.angle_gamma   90.00
#
_symmetry.space_group_name_H-M   'P 1'
#
loop_
_entity.id
_entity.type
_entity.pdbx_description
1 polymer ?
#
loop_
_entity_poly.entity_id
_entity_poly.type
_entity_poly.pdbx_seq_one_letter_code
_entity_poly.pdbx_strand_id
1 'polypeptide(L)'
;MPDRTCVTPRCGKSPAPHRARLGSGHWCMSCLDHWRRKGTDPAERQALRPVADSCPVLEGGVRCGRPVAVKRTGWCQMHRKVAQNNGGDPTARKRAPRGSLLALVRAAAVATTEECIIPPGWEQRPILRLDGEQMTAARAVWKLAHGDPGDQQVLHTCNEGDGSHGCISIRHLYLGDHADNTQDRLDAERQARGEGHARHVLTEAQVLDARRRHVPGRAGNTRALAEEFSVAVTTMRNAVGGRSWRHLEGVPRGDAGGA
;
A
#
# COMPACT_ATOMS: atom_id res chain seq x y z
N MET A 1 -40.30 22.44 -47.97
CA MET A 1 -40.56 22.86 -46.57
C MET A 1 -39.19 23.18 -45.97
N PRO A 2 -38.86 24.43 -45.57
CA PRO A 2 -37.54 24.69 -45.01
C PRO A 2 -37.36 23.89 -43.72
N ASP A 3 -36.19 23.27 -43.60
CA ASP A 3 -35.76 22.45 -42.48
C ASP A 3 -35.79 23.31 -41.22
N ARG A 4 -36.80 23.12 -40.37
CA ARG A 4 -37.00 23.97 -39.19
C ARG A 4 -35.98 23.51 -38.16
N THR A 5 -34.91 24.27 -37.97
CA THR A 5 -33.91 24.03 -36.93
C THR A 5 -34.30 24.72 -35.61
N CYS A 6 -33.71 24.27 -34.51
CA CYS A 6 -33.82 24.93 -33.21
C CYS A 6 -33.42 26.41 -33.29
N VAL A 7 -34.24 27.31 -32.75
CA VAL A 7 -33.96 28.77 -32.77
C VAL A 7 -32.83 29.20 -31.84
N THR A 8 -32.38 28.32 -30.93
CA THR A 8 -31.22 28.60 -30.07
C THR A 8 -29.94 28.70 -30.92
N PRO A 9 -29.22 29.84 -30.87
CA PRO A 9 -27.97 30.03 -31.62
C PRO A 9 -27.01 28.86 -31.43
N ARG A 10 -26.43 28.36 -32.54
CA ARG A 10 -25.46 27.26 -32.57
C ARG A 10 -25.94 25.90 -32.02
N CYS A 11 -27.25 25.72 -31.78
CA CYS A 11 -27.78 24.44 -31.33
C CYS A 11 -27.81 23.38 -32.44
N GLY A 12 -28.31 23.76 -33.63
CA GLY A 12 -28.34 22.90 -34.82
C GLY A 12 -29.24 21.66 -34.74
N LYS A 13 -29.95 21.43 -33.63
CA LYS A 13 -30.86 20.29 -33.45
C LYS A 13 -32.26 20.58 -34.03
N SER A 14 -33.01 19.53 -34.35
CA SER A 14 -34.42 19.65 -34.73
C SER A 14 -35.30 20.04 -33.53
N PRO A 15 -36.34 20.86 -33.74
CA PRO A 15 -37.30 21.28 -32.72
C PRO A 15 -38.14 20.10 -32.23
N ALA A 16 -38.70 20.23 -31.02
CA ALA A 16 -39.52 19.16 -30.44
C ALA A 16 -40.75 18.82 -31.32
N PRO A 17 -41.09 17.53 -31.50
CA PRO A 17 -42.12 17.08 -32.45
C PRO A 17 -43.54 17.54 -32.09
N HIS A 18 -43.81 17.80 -30.82
CA HIS A 18 -45.08 18.38 -30.37
C HIS A 18 -44.87 19.86 -30.10
N ARG A 19 -45.53 20.70 -30.92
CA ARG A 19 -45.60 22.16 -30.74
C ARG A 19 -45.99 22.46 -29.29
N ALA A 20 -45.02 22.77 -28.44
CA ALA A 20 -45.28 23.30 -27.12
C ALA A 20 -45.91 24.69 -27.35
N ARG A 21 -47.24 24.74 -27.34
CA ARG A 21 -48.08 25.94 -27.48
C ARG A 21 -47.96 26.82 -26.23
N LEU A 22 -46.75 27.27 -25.91
CA LEU A 22 -46.49 28.21 -24.82
C LEU A 22 -45.42 29.19 -25.29
N GLY A 23 -45.84 30.22 -26.06
CA GLY A 23 -45.16 31.51 -26.23
C GLY A 23 -43.68 31.58 -26.61
N SER A 24 -42.99 30.44 -26.78
CA SER A 24 -41.56 30.31 -26.94
C SER A 24 -41.33 29.44 -28.18
N GLY A 25 -40.54 29.98 -29.11
CA GLY A 25 -40.40 29.47 -30.47
C GLY A 25 -39.83 28.05 -30.57
N HIS A 26 -39.48 27.67 -31.80
CA HIS A 26 -39.04 26.32 -32.19
C HIS A 26 -37.77 25.84 -31.45
N TRP A 27 -37.85 25.51 -30.16
CA TRP A 27 -36.75 24.92 -29.39
C TRP A 27 -36.73 23.39 -29.51
N CYS A 28 -35.53 22.80 -29.49
CA CYS A 28 -35.38 21.35 -29.32
C CYS A 28 -35.70 20.92 -27.87
N MET A 29 -35.96 19.63 -27.64
CA MET A 29 -36.26 19.09 -26.30
C MET A 29 -35.21 19.47 -25.24
N SER A 30 -33.93 19.52 -25.63
CA SER A 30 -32.84 19.87 -24.71
C SER A 30 -32.82 21.35 -24.33
N CYS A 31 -33.22 22.25 -25.23
CA CYS A 31 -33.30 23.69 -24.96
C CYS A 31 -34.56 24.00 -24.13
N LEU A 32 -35.68 23.35 -24.44
CA LEU A 32 -36.91 23.47 -23.66
C LEU A 32 -36.73 22.98 -22.23
N ASP A 33 -36.08 21.83 -22.02
CA ASP A 33 -35.78 21.30 -20.70
C ASP A 33 -34.82 22.20 -19.91
N HIS A 34 -33.83 22.80 -20.58
CA HIS A 34 -32.96 23.79 -19.94
C HIS A 34 -33.76 25.02 -19.45
N TRP A 35 -34.58 25.61 -20.32
CA TRP A 35 -35.44 26.74 -19.97
C TRP A 35 -36.37 26.39 -18.79
N ARG A 36 -37.04 25.24 -18.84
CA ARG A 36 -37.91 24.76 -17.74
C ARG A 36 -37.19 24.65 -16.40
N ARG A 37 -35.91 24.25 -16.41
CA ARG A 37 -35.13 24.03 -15.18
C ARG A 37 -34.47 25.30 -14.65
N LYS A 38 -34.13 26.25 -15.52
CA LYS A 38 -33.26 27.40 -15.17
C LYS A 38 -33.93 28.75 -15.32
N GLY A 39 -35.06 28.85 -16.01
CA GLY A 39 -35.78 30.10 -16.27
C GLY A 39 -35.06 31.06 -17.22
N THR A 40 -33.88 30.70 -17.73
CA THR A 40 -33.04 31.52 -18.61
C THR A 40 -33.22 31.11 -20.07
N ASP A 41 -33.14 32.08 -20.99
CA ASP A 41 -33.18 31.80 -22.43
C ASP A 41 -32.01 30.88 -22.81
N PRO A 42 -32.26 29.71 -23.44
CA PRO A 42 -31.19 28.84 -23.94
C PRO A 42 -30.20 29.52 -24.89
N ALA A 43 -30.57 30.65 -25.51
CA ALA A 43 -29.69 31.47 -26.35
C ALA A 43 -28.59 32.19 -25.56
N GLU A 44 -28.80 32.45 -24.27
CA GLU A 44 -27.83 33.08 -23.38
C GLU A 44 -26.84 32.06 -22.78
N ARG A 45 -26.99 30.77 -23.13
CA ARG A 45 -26.11 29.72 -22.66
C ARG A 45 -24.70 29.92 -23.22
N GLN A 46 -23.71 30.08 -22.33
CA GLN A 46 -22.31 29.93 -22.72
C GLN A 46 -22.11 28.57 -23.39
N ALA A 47 -21.56 28.57 -24.61
CA ALA A 47 -21.27 27.35 -25.35
C ALA A 47 -20.45 26.41 -24.46
N LEU A 48 -20.88 25.14 -24.35
CA LEU A 48 -20.05 24.13 -23.69
C LEU A 48 -18.69 24.13 -24.39
N ARG A 49 -17.59 24.20 -23.61
CA ARG A 49 -16.25 24.08 -24.17
C ARG A 49 -16.22 22.85 -25.10
N PRO A 50 -15.77 22.99 -26.36
CA PRO A 50 -15.67 21.85 -27.25
C PRO A 50 -14.78 20.80 -26.59
N VAL A 51 -15.27 19.56 -26.55
CA VAL A 51 -14.46 18.42 -26.12
C VAL A 51 -13.43 18.21 -27.22
N ALA A 52 -12.15 18.18 -26.88
CA ALA A 52 -11.10 17.93 -27.85
C ALA A 52 -11.35 16.60 -28.58
N ASP A 53 -11.15 16.58 -29.90
CA ASP A 53 -11.31 15.35 -30.70
C ASP A 53 -10.17 14.35 -30.49
N SER A 54 -9.05 14.83 -29.96
CA SER A 54 -7.86 14.03 -29.65
C SER A 54 -7.47 14.10 -28.17
N CYS A 55 -6.90 13.00 -27.71
CA CYS A 55 -6.49 12.82 -26.32
C CYS A 55 -5.34 13.77 -25.96
N PRO A 56 -5.48 14.59 -24.90
CA PRO A 56 -4.51 15.63 -24.54
C PRO A 56 -3.36 15.11 -23.68
N VAL A 57 -3.34 13.82 -23.33
CA VAL A 57 -2.36 13.24 -22.41
C VAL A 57 -0.95 13.34 -23.00
N LEU A 58 -0.01 13.81 -22.19
CA LEU A 58 1.41 13.91 -22.52
C LEU A 58 2.16 12.70 -21.93
N GLU A 59 2.82 11.93 -22.78
CA GLU A 59 3.68 10.82 -22.39
C GLU A 59 5.13 11.21 -22.68
N GLY A 60 5.92 11.49 -21.64
CA GLY A 60 7.31 11.93 -21.83
C GLY A 60 7.45 13.20 -22.66
N GLY A 61 6.48 14.11 -22.57
CA GLY A 61 6.45 15.36 -23.35
C GLY A 61 5.77 15.25 -24.72
N VAL A 62 5.42 14.05 -25.18
CA VAL A 62 4.75 13.83 -26.48
C VAL A 62 3.24 13.70 -26.30
N ARG A 63 2.45 14.43 -27.08
CA ARG A 63 0.97 14.36 -27.03
C ARG A 63 0.47 13.06 -27.67
N CYS A 64 -0.42 12.36 -26.98
CA CYS A 64 -0.99 11.09 -27.42
C CYS A 64 -1.72 11.19 -28.77
N GLY A 65 -2.57 12.21 -28.97
CA GLY A 65 -3.24 12.47 -30.24
C GLY A 65 -4.34 11.47 -30.65
N ARG A 66 -4.49 10.34 -29.94
CA ARG A 66 -5.52 9.32 -30.24
C ARG A 66 -6.95 9.85 -30.08
N PRO A 67 -7.93 9.36 -30.86
CA PRO A 67 -9.32 9.80 -30.75
C PRO A 67 -9.88 9.68 -29.33
N VAL A 68 -10.64 10.68 -28.90
CA VAL A 68 -11.30 10.67 -27.60
C VAL A 68 -12.41 9.62 -27.54
N ALA A 69 -12.32 8.71 -26.58
CA ALA A 69 -13.31 7.66 -26.34
C ALA A 69 -14.35 8.07 -25.29
N VAL A 70 -14.00 8.97 -24.36
CA VAL A 70 -14.90 9.45 -23.30
C VAL A 70 -14.98 10.97 -23.33
N LYS A 71 -16.14 11.50 -23.74
CA LYS A 71 -16.36 12.94 -23.90
C LYS A 71 -16.20 13.74 -22.61
N ARG A 72 -16.50 13.15 -21.45
CA ARG A 72 -16.40 13.82 -20.13
C ARG A 72 -14.95 14.11 -19.73
N THR A 73 -14.03 13.20 -20.04
CA THR A 73 -12.62 13.31 -19.61
C THR A 73 -11.69 13.77 -20.74
N GLY A 74 -12.13 13.69 -22.00
CA GLY A 74 -11.29 13.99 -23.14
C GLY A 74 -10.20 12.94 -23.40
N TRP A 75 -10.30 11.73 -22.84
CA TRP A 75 -9.27 10.70 -22.97
C TRP A 75 -9.57 9.66 -24.03
N CYS A 76 -8.52 9.13 -24.66
CA CYS A 76 -8.61 7.94 -25.51
C CYS A 76 -8.93 6.69 -24.66
N GLN A 77 -9.32 5.60 -25.31
CA GLN A 77 -9.65 4.34 -24.63
C GLN A 77 -8.48 3.81 -23.78
N MET A 78 -7.24 3.96 -24.27
CA MET A 78 -6.05 3.52 -23.56
C MET A 78 -5.82 4.35 -22.30
N HIS A 79 -5.79 5.68 -22.39
CA HIS A 79 -5.59 6.54 -21.21
C HIS A 79 -6.76 6.49 -20.23
N ARG A 80 -7.98 6.24 -20.69
CA ARG A 80 -9.09 5.93 -19.77
C ARG A 80 -8.81 4.67 -18.95
N LYS A 81 -8.30 3.61 -19.58
CA LYS A 81 -7.97 2.36 -18.88
C LYS A 81 -6.80 2.55 -17.91
N VAL A 82 -5.78 3.30 -18.32
CA VAL A 82 -4.65 3.66 -17.44
C VAL A 82 -5.14 4.48 -16.25
N ALA A 83 -5.97 5.50 -16.47
CA ALA A 83 -6.60 6.30 -15.43
C ALA A 83 -7.41 5.45 -14.44
N GLN A 84 -8.20 4.49 -14.93
CA GLN A 84 -8.95 3.56 -14.07
C GLN A 84 -8.02 2.71 -13.21
N ASN A 85 -6.94 2.19 -13.77
CA ASN A 85 -5.97 1.38 -13.04
C ASN A 85 -5.14 2.22 -12.05
N ASN A 86 -4.91 3.50 -12.36
CA ASN A 86 -4.08 4.40 -11.55
C ASN A 86 -4.91 5.26 -10.58
N GLY A 87 -6.24 5.15 -10.57
CA GLY A 87 -7.11 5.92 -9.68
C GLY A 87 -7.24 7.41 -10.03
N GLY A 88 -7.14 7.78 -11.31
CA GLY A 88 -7.40 9.15 -11.76
C GLY A 88 -6.52 9.58 -12.92
N ASP A 89 -5.36 10.18 -12.61
CA ASP A 89 -4.52 10.80 -13.62
C ASP A 89 -3.78 9.73 -14.48
N PRO A 90 -4.01 9.69 -15.81
CA PRO A 90 -3.33 8.75 -16.70
C PRO A 90 -1.83 9.07 -16.91
N THR A 91 -1.36 10.26 -16.56
CA THR A 91 0.07 10.62 -16.57
C THR A 91 0.78 10.24 -15.28
N ALA A 92 0.04 10.11 -14.17
CA ALA A 92 0.58 9.67 -12.89
C ALA A 92 0.97 8.19 -13.00
N ARG A 93 2.26 7.91 -13.21
CA ARG A 93 2.81 6.55 -13.16
C ARG A 93 2.84 6.07 -11.71
N LYS A 94 1.91 5.18 -11.34
CA LYS A 94 1.98 4.46 -10.05
C LYS A 94 2.93 3.27 -10.07
N ARG A 95 3.21 2.69 -11.25
CA ARG A 95 4.11 1.53 -11.39
C ARG A 95 5.47 1.98 -11.90
N ALA A 96 6.53 1.50 -11.24
CA ALA A 96 7.90 1.73 -11.69
C ALA A 96 8.09 1.24 -13.15
N PRO A 97 8.96 1.90 -13.95
CA PRO A 97 9.22 1.48 -15.33
C PRO A 97 9.61 0.00 -15.43
N ARG A 98 9.24 -0.66 -16.52
CA ARG A 98 9.68 -2.05 -16.77
C ARG A 98 11.21 -2.12 -16.70
N GLY A 99 11.73 -3.11 -15.98
CA GLY A 99 13.17 -3.32 -15.82
C GLY A 99 13.86 -2.42 -14.80
N SER A 100 13.16 -1.45 -14.19
CA SER A 100 13.74 -0.55 -13.17
C SER A 100 14.32 -1.31 -11.97
N LEU A 101 13.61 -2.34 -11.49
CA LEU A 101 14.10 -3.20 -10.40
C LEU A 101 15.36 -3.97 -10.80
N LEU A 102 15.40 -4.55 -12.00
CA LEU A 102 16.59 -5.27 -12.47
C LEU A 102 17.78 -4.34 -12.65
N ALA A 103 17.56 -3.12 -13.16
CA ALA A 103 18.60 -2.10 -13.26
C ALA A 103 19.15 -1.71 -11.87
N LEU A 104 18.26 -1.53 -10.89
CA LEU A 104 18.65 -1.26 -9.51
C LEU A 104 19.43 -2.42 -8.89
N VAL A 105 18.99 -3.67 -9.09
CA VAL A 105 19.69 -4.88 -8.64
C VAL A 105 21.10 -4.96 -9.24
N ARG A 106 21.26 -4.68 -10.54
CA ARG A 106 22.59 -4.65 -11.19
C ARG A 106 23.48 -3.56 -10.60
N ALA A 107 22.94 -2.38 -10.33
CA ALA A 107 23.69 -1.29 -9.71
C ALA A 107 24.11 -1.65 -8.27
N ALA A 108 23.19 -2.24 -7.49
CA ALA A 108 23.45 -2.65 -6.12
C ALA A 108 24.51 -3.76 -5.99
N ALA A 109 24.64 -4.63 -6.99
CA ALA A 109 25.64 -5.70 -7.01
C ALA A 109 27.09 -5.20 -7.12
N VAL A 110 27.29 -3.96 -7.59
CA VAL A 110 28.60 -3.33 -7.71
C VAL A 110 28.72 -2.06 -6.86
N ALA A 111 27.72 -1.80 -6.00
CA ALA A 111 27.69 -0.60 -5.19
C ALA A 111 28.74 -0.69 -4.06
N THR A 112 29.44 0.42 -3.83
CA THR A 112 30.44 0.57 -2.78
C THR A 112 29.92 1.37 -1.58
N THR A 113 28.62 1.69 -1.56
CA THR A 113 28.02 2.47 -0.48
C THR A 113 27.79 1.60 0.75
N GLU A 114 28.01 2.18 1.93
CA GLU A 114 27.63 1.62 3.23
C GLU A 114 26.19 2.00 3.61
N GLU A 115 25.47 2.72 2.74
CA GLU A 115 24.06 3.04 2.94
C GLU A 115 23.15 1.88 2.48
N CYS A 116 21.98 1.77 3.11
CA CYS A 116 20.94 0.86 2.67
C CYS A 116 20.43 1.25 1.27
N ILE A 117 20.37 0.27 0.37
CA ILE A 117 19.70 0.42 -0.94
C ILE A 117 18.32 -0.22 -0.83
N ILE A 118 17.29 0.61 -0.73
CA ILE A 118 15.89 0.18 -0.61
C ILE A 118 15.15 0.38 -1.94
N PRO A 119 14.61 -0.68 -2.57
CA PRO A 119 13.83 -0.53 -3.79
C PRO A 119 12.54 0.27 -3.56
N PRO A 120 12.30 1.37 -4.30
CA PRO A 120 11.14 2.22 -4.06
C PRO A 120 9.83 1.56 -4.50
N GLY A 121 8.75 1.83 -3.76
CA GLY A 121 7.38 1.40 -4.13
C GLY A 121 7.03 -0.04 -3.78
N TRP A 122 7.75 -0.65 -2.81
CA TRP A 122 7.51 -2.00 -2.36
C TRP A 122 7.21 -2.05 -0.85
N GLU A 123 6.02 -2.55 -0.50
CA GLU A 123 5.60 -2.82 0.88
C GLU A 123 6.14 -4.17 1.41
N GLN A 124 6.64 -5.03 0.51
CA GLN A 124 7.18 -6.35 0.80
C GLN A 124 8.48 -6.55 0.02
N ARG A 125 9.30 -7.53 0.42
CA ARG A 125 10.57 -7.82 -0.25
C ARG A 125 10.35 -8.04 -1.76
N PRO A 126 10.99 -7.26 -2.64
CA PRO A 126 10.76 -7.37 -4.07
C PRO A 126 11.30 -8.70 -4.63
N ILE A 127 10.53 -9.30 -5.53
CA ILE A 127 10.90 -10.49 -6.29
C ILE A 127 11.07 -10.14 -7.77
N LEU A 128 12.05 -10.78 -8.42
CA LEU A 128 12.31 -10.61 -9.84
C LEU A 128 12.74 -11.95 -10.47
N ARG A 129 12.78 -11.97 -11.80
CA ARG A 129 13.40 -13.07 -12.56
C ARG A 129 14.80 -12.67 -13.00
N LEU A 130 15.80 -13.49 -12.70
CA LEU A 130 17.18 -13.38 -13.16
C LEU A 130 17.55 -14.73 -13.79
N ASP A 131 18.05 -14.72 -15.03
CA ASP A 131 18.43 -15.92 -15.79
C ASP A 131 17.35 -17.02 -15.86
N GLY A 132 16.08 -16.61 -15.94
CA GLY A 132 14.91 -17.49 -16.02
C GLY A 132 14.31 -17.93 -14.67
N GLU A 133 15.07 -17.77 -13.59
CA GLU A 133 14.71 -18.18 -12.23
C GLU A 133 14.08 -17.02 -11.43
N GLN A 134 13.06 -17.30 -10.62
CA GLN A 134 12.45 -16.32 -9.72
C GLN A 134 13.18 -16.31 -8.37
N MET A 135 13.59 -15.14 -7.91
CA MET A 135 14.28 -14.98 -6.62
C MET A 135 14.01 -13.60 -6.01
N THR A 136 14.38 -13.43 -4.74
CA THR A 136 14.36 -12.12 -4.07
C THR A 136 15.42 -11.18 -4.65
N ALA A 137 15.18 -9.88 -4.57
CA ALA A 137 16.14 -8.89 -5.08
C ALA A 137 17.52 -8.99 -4.41
N ALA A 138 17.57 -9.22 -3.10
CA ALA A 138 18.83 -9.44 -2.39
C ALA A 138 19.59 -10.67 -2.89
N ARG A 139 18.89 -11.80 -3.13
CA ARG A 139 19.52 -13.01 -3.70
C ARG A 139 20.03 -12.78 -5.12
N ALA A 140 19.30 -12.00 -5.92
CA ALA A 140 19.75 -11.61 -7.26
C ALA A 140 21.01 -10.73 -7.20
N VAL A 141 21.09 -9.76 -6.27
CA VAL A 141 22.29 -8.95 -6.05
C VAL A 141 23.47 -9.84 -5.68
N TRP A 142 23.30 -10.75 -4.72
CA TRP A 142 24.34 -11.70 -4.33
C TRP A 142 24.81 -12.55 -5.52
N LYS A 143 23.86 -13.13 -6.28
CA LYS A 143 24.15 -13.97 -7.45
C LYS A 143 24.97 -13.22 -8.51
N LEU A 144 24.69 -11.94 -8.73
CA LEU A 144 25.44 -11.10 -9.67
C LEU A 144 26.84 -10.73 -9.16
N ALA A 145 27.02 -10.53 -7.86
CA ALA A 145 28.29 -10.10 -7.27
C ALA A 145 29.25 -11.26 -6.98
N HIS A 146 28.73 -12.38 -6.47
CA HIS A 146 29.52 -13.49 -5.92
C HIS A 146 29.22 -14.85 -6.56
N GLY A 147 28.18 -14.95 -7.41
CA GLY A 147 27.72 -16.21 -7.97
C GLY A 147 26.61 -16.89 -7.14
N ASP A 148 26.16 -18.05 -7.60
CA ASP A 148 25.00 -18.75 -7.02
C ASP A 148 25.27 -19.17 -5.56
N PRO A 149 24.47 -18.71 -4.58
CA PRO A 149 24.65 -19.09 -3.18
C PRO A 149 24.12 -20.49 -2.84
N GLY A 150 23.58 -21.25 -3.81
CA GLY A 150 23.06 -22.59 -3.55
C GLY A 150 21.96 -22.60 -2.48
N ASP A 151 21.99 -23.54 -1.55
CA ASP A 151 20.97 -23.66 -0.51
C ASP A 151 21.12 -22.66 0.64
N GLN A 152 22.17 -21.84 0.64
CA GLN A 152 22.40 -20.84 1.69
C GLN A 152 21.40 -19.68 1.62
N GLN A 153 21.12 -19.10 2.79
CA GLN A 153 20.29 -17.91 2.89
C GLN A 153 21.14 -16.66 2.70
N VAL A 154 20.60 -15.69 1.95
CA VAL A 154 21.19 -14.36 1.82
C VAL A 154 20.58 -13.49 2.93
N LEU A 155 21.37 -13.28 3.98
CA LEU A 155 21.01 -12.58 5.21
C LEU A 155 21.49 -11.13 5.17
N HIS A 156 21.13 -10.37 6.20
CA HIS A 156 21.33 -8.93 6.28
C HIS A 156 22.05 -8.54 7.57
N THR A 157 23.10 -7.73 7.47
CA THR A 157 23.72 -7.10 8.65
C THR A 157 22.98 -5.84 9.10
N CYS A 158 22.08 -5.31 8.26
CA CYS A 158 21.30 -4.11 8.52
C CYS A 158 19.86 -4.43 8.97
N ASN A 159 19.36 -3.69 9.97
CA ASN A 159 18.00 -3.88 10.47
C ASN A 159 16.92 -3.27 9.54
N GLU A 160 17.24 -2.23 8.77
CA GLU A 160 16.29 -1.65 7.80
C GLU A 160 15.91 -2.64 6.68
N GLY A 161 16.79 -3.61 6.42
CA GLY A 161 16.56 -4.68 5.45
C GLY A 161 15.85 -5.91 6.00
N ASP A 162 15.71 -6.02 7.31
CA ASP A 162 15.19 -7.21 7.97
C ASP A 162 13.65 -7.30 7.92
N GLY A 163 12.97 -6.17 7.72
CA GLY A 163 11.52 -6.04 7.60
C GLY A 163 10.98 -6.07 6.16
N SER A 164 9.80 -5.48 5.99
CA SER A 164 9.00 -5.40 4.75
C SER A 164 9.69 -4.71 3.56
N HIS A 165 10.73 -3.90 3.79
CA HIS A 165 11.28 -2.99 2.78
C HIS A 165 12.47 -3.56 1.98
N GLY A 166 13.12 -4.63 2.48
CA GLY A 166 14.08 -5.46 1.73
C GLY A 166 15.30 -4.72 1.17
N CYS A 167 16.29 -4.44 2.01
CA CYS A 167 17.60 -3.90 1.60
C CYS A 167 18.31 -4.84 0.61
N ILE A 168 18.94 -4.25 -0.39
CA ILE A 168 19.67 -4.99 -1.43
C ILE A 168 21.13 -4.51 -1.60
N SER A 169 21.66 -3.72 -0.66
CA SER A 169 23.08 -3.30 -0.73
C SER A 169 23.99 -4.51 -0.55
N ILE A 170 24.89 -4.79 -1.51
CA ILE A 170 25.79 -5.94 -1.44
C ILE A 170 26.69 -5.92 -0.20
N ARG A 171 27.01 -4.73 0.33
CA ARG A 171 27.80 -4.52 1.55
C ARG A 171 27.07 -4.96 2.81
N HIS A 172 25.74 -5.04 2.77
CA HIS A 172 24.90 -5.48 3.89
C HIS A 172 24.43 -6.93 3.77
N LEU A 173 24.81 -7.64 2.69
CA LEU A 173 24.43 -9.03 2.48
C LEU A 173 25.55 -9.96 2.92
N TYR A 174 25.17 -11.11 3.47
CA TYR A 174 26.10 -12.21 3.76
C TYR A 174 25.38 -13.56 3.64
N LEU A 175 26.15 -14.66 3.57
CA LEU A 175 25.58 -16.01 3.55
C LEU A 175 25.54 -16.59 4.96
N GLY A 176 24.40 -17.14 5.31
CA GLY A 176 24.21 -17.91 6.52
C GLY A 176 23.24 -19.06 6.32
N ASP A 177 23.03 -19.79 7.39
CA ASP A 177 22.02 -20.83 7.46
C ASP A 177 20.76 -20.36 8.22
N HIS A 178 19.84 -21.29 8.47
CA HIS A 178 18.62 -20.98 9.22
C HIS A 178 18.90 -20.67 10.70
N ALA A 179 19.94 -21.26 11.29
CA ALA A 179 20.33 -20.99 12.67
C ALA A 179 20.88 -19.56 12.79
N ASP A 180 21.73 -19.13 11.86
CA ASP A 180 22.27 -17.76 11.79
C ASP A 180 21.13 -16.73 11.69
N ASN A 181 20.18 -16.93 10.77
CA ASN A 181 19.02 -16.05 10.63
C ASN A 181 18.15 -15.99 11.90
N THR A 182 18.08 -17.10 12.64
CA THR A 182 17.34 -17.15 13.92
C THR A 182 18.09 -16.36 14.99
N GLN A 183 19.42 -16.48 15.04
CA GLN A 183 20.27 -15.76 15.98
C GLN A 183 20.23 -14.25 15.73
N ASP A 184 20.35 -13.82 14.47
CA ASP A 184 20.21 -12.40 14.08
C ASP A 184 18.89 -11.79 14.55
N ARG A 185 17.80 -12.55 14.45
CA ARG A 185 16.48 -12.09 14.92
C ARG A 185 16.43 -11.95 16.44
N LEU A 186 17.12 -12.82 17.17
CA LEU A 186 17.21 -12.77 18.63
C LEU A 186 18.07 -11.59 19.08
N ASP A 187 19.23 -11.41 18.45
CA ASP A 187 20.19 -10.33 18.77
C ASP A 187 19.61 -8.95 18.46
N ALA A 188 18.85 -8.83 17.37
CA ALA A 188 18.14 -7.60 17.03
C ALA A 188 16.87 -7.36 17.87
N GLU A 189 16.52 -8.27 18.78
CA GLU A 189 15.32 -8.22 19.62
C GLU A 189 13.98 -8.02 18.87
N ARG A 190 13.89 -8.48 17.62
CA ARG A 190 12.71 -8.25 16.75
C ARG A 190 11.60 -9.29 16.86
N GLN A 191 11.79 -10.33 17.66
CA GLN A 191 10.72 -11.27 17.94
C GLN A 191 9.54 -10.57 18.63
N ALA A 192 8.31 -10.89 18.22
CA ALA A 192 7.11 -10.36 18.86
C ALA A 192 7.08 -10.73 20.35
N ARG A 193 7.03 -9.72 21.22
CA ARG A 193 6.96 -9.86 22.68
C ARG A 193 5.75 -9.10 23.20
N GLY A 194 5.22 -9.55 24.34
CA GLY A 194 4.15 -8.85 25.05
C GLY A 194 2.90 -8.60 24.20
N GLU A 195 2.44 -7.35 24.15
CA GLU A 195 1.28 -6.92 23.38
C GLU A 195 1.50 -6.97 21.86
N GLY A 196 2.76 -6.95 21.40
CA GLY A 196 3.09 -7.14 19.99
C GLY A 196 2.87 -8.58 19.50
N HIS A 197 2.62 -9.53 20.40
CA HIS A 197 2.35 -10.93 20.04
C HIS A 197 0.87 -11.13 19.68
N ALA A 198 0.57 -11.64 18.48
CA ALA A 198 -0.80 -11.76 17.96
C ALA A 198 -1.79 -12.57 18.81
N ARG A 199 -1.29 -13.42 19.72
CA ARG A 199 -2.09 -14.22 20.67
C ARG A 199 -2.00 -13.72 22.12
N HIS A 200 -1.58 -12.47 22.34
CA HIS A 200 -1.52 -11.94 23.69
C HIS A 200 -2.93 -11.91 24.31
N VAL A 201 -3.03 -12.33 25.56
CA VAL A 201 -4.27 -12.29 26.35
C VAL A 201 -4.17 -11.36 27.56
N LEU A 202 -2.95 -10.90 27.84
CA LEU A 202 -2.65 -9.93 28.88
C LEU A 202 -2.02 -8.69 28.24
N THR A 203 -2.23 -7.54 28.87
CA THR A 203 -1.56 -6.27 28.57
C THR A 203 -0.34 -6.07 29.46
N GLU A 204 0.57 -5.19 29.06
CA GLU A 204 1.73 -4.85 29.90
C GLU A 204 1.28 -4.34 31.27
N ALA A 205 0.25 -3.49 31.29
CA ALA A 205 -0.34 -2.93 32.51
C ALA A 205 -0.91 -4.02 33.43
N GLN A 206 -1.63 -5.01 32.87
CA GLN A 206 -2.19 -6.13 33.64
C GLN A 206 -1.09 -7.02 34.23
N VAL A 207 0.00 -7.25 33.49
CA VAL A 207 1.13 -8.04 33.98
C VAL A 207 1.86 -7.31 35.11
N LEU A 208 2.08 -6.00 34.98
CA LEU A 208 2.67 -5.19 36.04
C LEU A 208 1.77 -5.16 37.29
N ASP A 209 0.45 -5.05 37.12
CA ASP A 209 -0.49 -5.12 38.23
C ASP A 209 -0.49 -6.46 38.93
N ALA A 210 -0.56 -7.55 38.16
CA ALA A 210 -0.47 -8.90 38.68
C ALA A 210 0.84 -9.13 39.44
N ARG A 211 1.97 -8.61 38.96
CA ARG A 211 3.27 -8.70 39.65
C ARG A 211 3.28 -7.93 40.96
N ARG A 212 2.71 -6.72 41.02
CA ARG A 212 2.60 -5.94 42.27
C ARG A 212 1.74 -6.63 43.32
N ARG A 213 0.67 -7.30 42.88
CA ARG A 213 -0.32 -7.96 43.77
C ARG A 213 0.07 -9.39 44.14
N HIS A 214 1.01 -9.97 43.40
CA HIS A 214 1.50 -11.30 43.68
C HIS A 214 2.41 -11.30 44.91
N VAL A 215 2.09 -12.20 45.86
CA VAL A 215 2.88 -12.45 47.06
C VAL A 215 3.47 -13.85 46.93
N PRO A 216 4.81 -13.98 46.79
CA PRO A 216 5.47 -15.28 46.70
C PRO A 216 5.11 -16.19 47.88
N GLY A 217 4.91 -17.49 47.62
CA GLY A 217 4.58 -18.48 48.66
C GLY A 217 3.13 -18.46 49.17
N ARG A 218 2.32 -17.45 48.83
CA ARG A 218 0.89 -17.42 49.21
C ARG A 218 0.07 -18.39 48.35
N ALA A 219 -0.41 -19.47 48.95
CA ALA A 219 -1.28 -20.44 48.30
C ALA A 219 -2.51 -19.76 47.67
N GLY A 220 -2.82 -20.11 46.42
CA GLY A 220 -4.01 -19.64 45.71
C GLY A 220 -3.92 -18.22 45.09
N ASN A 221 -2.89 -17.41 45.40
CA ASN A 221 -2.80 -16.03 44.89
C ASN A 221 -2.78 -15.98 43.35
N THR A 222 -1.92 -16.77 42.70
CA THR A 222 -1.86 -16.84 41.23
C THR A 222 -3.18 -17.31 40.61
N ARG A 223 -3.95 -18.16 41.29
CA ARG A 223 -5.25 -18.63 40.80
C ARG A 223 -6.30 -17.53 40.88
N ALA A 224 -6.36 -16.79 41.99
CA ALA A 224 -7.25 -15.65 42.14
C ALA A 224 -6.96 -14.57 41.08
N LEU A 225 -5.68 -14.24 40.85
CA LEU A 225 -5.29 -13.31 39.78
C LEU A 225 -5.68 -13.82 38.39
N ALA A 226 -5.53 -15.13 38.13
CA ALA A 226 -5.90 -15.72 36.85
C ALA A 226 -7.41 -15.64 36.58
N GLU A 227 -8.23 -15.92 37.60
CA GLU A 227 -9.69 -15.80 37.53
C GLU A 227 -10.12 -14.34 37.30
N GLU A 228 -9.51 -13.39 38.01
CA GLU A 228 -9.79 -11.96 37.86
C GLU A 228 -9.45 -11.42 36.45
N PHE A 229 -8.28 -11.78 35.93
CA PHE A 229 -7.88 -11.37 34.58
C PHE A 229 -8.45 -12.28 33.48
N SER A 230 -9.30 -13.26 33.82
CA SER A 230 -9.92 -14.20 32.87
C SER A 230 -8.91 -14.95 31.99
N VAL A 231 -7.80 -15.39 32.57
CA VAL A 231 -6.75 -16.16 31.88
C VAL A 231 -6.51 -17.50 32.54
N ALA A 232 -5.87 -18.42 31.82
CA ALA A 232 -5.42 -19.68 32.40
C ALA A 232 -4.41 -19.42 33.53
N VAL A 233 -4.48 -20.23 34.60
CA VAL A 233 -3.56 -20.16 35.75
C VAL A 233 -2.10 -20.28 35.32
N THR A 234 -1.81 -21.08 34.30
CA THR A 234 -0.48 -21.23 33.70
C THR A 234 0.00 -19.94 33.01
N THR A 235 -0.88 -19.24 32.29
CA THR A 235 -0.58 -17.94 31.67
C THR A 235 -0.25 -16.90 32.73
N MET A 236 -1.06 -16.80 33.78
CA MET A 236 -0.83 -15.87 34.89
C MET A 236 0.48 -16.20 35.63
N ARG A 237 0.74 -17.49 35.90
CA ARG A 237 2.00 -17.95 36.53
C ARG A 237 3.22 -17.56 35.71
N ASN A 238 3.17 -17.78 34.40
CA ASN A 238 4.28 -17.43 33.50
C ASN A 238 4.50 -15.92 33.38
N ALA A 239 3.43 -15.12 33.45
CA ALA A 239 3.52 -13.67 33.38
C ALA A 239 4.11 -13.05 34.65
N VAL A 240 3.60 -13.48 35.82
CA VAL A 240 4.03 -13.05 37.15
C VAL A 240 5.46 -13.50 37.44
N GLY A 241 5.78 -14.77 37.17
CA GLY A 241 7.13 -15.32 37.33
C GLY A 241 8.13 -14.84 36.27
N GLY A 242 7.71 -13.94 35.38
CA GLY A 242 8.58 -13.33 34.40
C GLY A 242 9.10 -14.30 33.34
N ARG A 243 8.42 -15.41 33.04
CA ARG A 243 8.81 -16.34 31.96
C ARG A 243 8.37 -15.84 30.58
N SER A 244 7.13 -15.36 30.44
CA SER A 244 6.58 -14.86 29.16
C SER A 244 6.74 -13.35 28.95
N TRP A 245 6.90 -12.58 30.03
CA TRP A 245 7.02 -11.11 29.99
C TRP A 245 8.38 -10.64 30.56
N ARG A 246 9.46 -11.30 30.16
CA ARG A 246 10.83 -11.07 30.66
C ARG A 246 11.34 -9.63 30.49
N HIS A 247 10.85 -8.94 29.46
CA HIS A 247 11.27 -7.59 29.05
C HIS A 247 10.72 -6.48 29.95
N LEU A 248 9.69 -6.76 30.76
CA LEU A 248 9.20 -5.80 31.74
C LEU A 248 10.09 -5.86 32.99
N GLU A 249 11.13 -5.04 33.05
CA GLU A 249 12.02 -4.92 34.23
C GLU A 249 11.41 -4.04 35.34
N GLY A 250 11.80 -4.28 36.60
CA GLY A 250 11.51 -3.36 37.72
C GLY A 250 10.62 -3.87 38.87
N VAL A 251 10.14 -5.12 38.85
CA VAL A 251 9.41 -5.72 39.99
C VAL A 251 10.08 -7.06 40.35
N PRO A 252 10.38 -7.33 41.64
CA PRO A 252 11.09 -8.54 42.04
C PRO A 252 10.43 -9.78 41.43
N ARG A 253 11.25 -10.60 40.76
CA ARG A 253 10.80 -11.91 40.29
C ARG A 253 10.42 -12.69 41.54
N GLY A 254 9.17 -13.15 41.61
CA GLY A 254 8.77 -14.05 42.69
C GLY A 254 9.57 -15.34 42.53
N ASP A 255 10.68 -15.46 43.26
CA ASP A 255 11.54 -16.63 43.25
C ASP A 255 10.73 -17.84 43.71
N ALA A 256 10.22 -18.60 42.74
CA ALA A 256 9.88 -20.00 42.95
C ALA A 256 11.19 -20.76 42.79
N GLY A 257 11.80 -21.08 43.93
CA GLY A 257 13.07 -21.79 44.03
C GLY A 257 13.15 -23.02 43.13
N GLY A 258 14.34 -23.22 42.58
CA GLY A 258 14.74 -24.48 42.00
C GLY A 258 14.89 -25.54 43.09
N ALA A 259 14.25 -26.68 42.86
CA ALA A 259 14.73 -28.02 43.16
C ALA A 259 13.98 -28.95 42.18
#